data_AF-A0A3P6QDX5-F1
#
_entry.id   AF-A0A3P6QDX5-F1
#
_cell.length_a   1.000
_cell.length_b   1.000
_cell.length_c   1.000
_cell.angle_alpha   90.00
_cell.angle_beta   90.00
_cell.angle_gamma   90.00
#
_symmetry.space_group_name_H-M   'P 1'
#
loop_
_entity.id
_entity.type
_entity.pdbx_description
1 polymer ?
#
loop_
_entity_poly.entity_id
_entity_poly.type
_entity_poly.pdbx_seq_one_letter_code
_entity_poly.pdbx_strand_id
1 'polypeptide(L)'
;MIAFGSYNPGKNNCKKDVVWLSVCNLITSLYTAVVIFCVLGYMAGQNYNTCIERDMANILAIYPGRFGSFEEIRGNISIDEYASWMYRDFQNTEYPLLANVTSHCNYKQIISQAAEGTGLAFVVFTEAIIQFPFPPLWAVMFFLMLLMLGLGTMFGTLEGVITSLNDSKIINLKKPALTAILCAVACVIGLVFSTHAGQYWVMLFDHFAGSYALMCVAFFEVIAVIYVYGWKKLVVFGLTRLYL
;
A
#
# COMPACT_ATOMS: atom_id res chain seq x y z
N MET A 1 19.20 -3.66 9.02
CA MET A 1 20.24 -2.71 8.50
C MET A 1 21.65 -2.97 9.06
N ILE A 2 21.81 -3.72 10.16
CA ILE A 2 23.12 -4.00 10.77
C ILE A 2 24.11 -4.64 9.77
N ALA A 3 23.65 -5.61 8.97
CA ALA A 3 24.48 -6.27 7.95
C ALA A 3 25.05 -5.31 6.88
N PHE A 4 24.26 -4.34 6.39
CA PHE A 4 24.77 -3.33 5.47
C PHE A 4 25.74 -2.36 6.16
N GLY A 5 25.48 -2.03 7.43
CA GLY A 5 26.37 -1.21 8.24
C GLY A 5 27.74 -1.87 8.48
N SER A 6 27.82 -3.20 8.57
CA SER A 6 29.08 -3.91 8.81
C SER A 6 30.03 -3.91 7.60
N TYR A 7 29.52 -3.72 6.38
CA TYR A 7 30.35 -3.61 5.17
C TYR A 7 30.99 -2.23 4.97
N ASN A 8 30.59 -1.25 5.77
CA ASN A 8 31.03 0.13 5.67
C ASN A 8 32.46 0.30 6.22
N PRO A 9 33.36 1.07 5.57
CA PRO A 9 34.70 1.32 6.10
C PRO A 9 34.64 1.96 7.50
N GLY A 10 35.67 1.66 8.32
CA GLY A 10 35.68 2.02 9.74
C GLY A 10 35.50 3.51 10.04
N LYS A 11 35.94 4.41 9.15
CA LYS A 11 35.84 5.88 9.29
C LYS A 11 34.67 6.51 8.53
N ASN A 12 33.63 5.76 8.14
CA ASN A 12 32.50 6.37 7.45
C ASN A 12 31.58 7.15 8.42
N ASN A 13 31.02 8.27 7.95
CA ASN A 13 30.16 9.14 8.73
C ASN A 13 28.71 8.63 8.77
N CYS A 14 28.50 7.57 9.55
CA CYS A 14 27.20 6.91 9.71
C CYS A 14 26.10 7.87 10.21
N LYS A 15 26.44 8.92 10.97
CA LYS A 15 25.46 9.92 11.44
C LYS A 15 24.82 10.66 10.27
N LYS A 16 25.63 11.11 9.31
CA LYS A 16 25.14 11.81 8.12
C LYS A 16 24.29 10.89 7.24
N ASP A 17 24.72 9.65 7.07
CA ASP A 17 24.03 8.65 6.26
C ASP A 17 22.63 8.34 6.83
N VAL A 18 22.52 8.16 8.15
CA VAL A 18 21.24 7.91 8.82
C VAL A 18 20.30 9.11 8.71
N VAL A 19 20.81 10.34 8.85
CA VAL A 19 19.99 11.55 8.67
C VAL A 19 19.49 11.65 7.23
N TRP A 20 20.36 11.45 6.24
CA TRP A 20 19.96 11.52 4.84
C TRP A 20 18.96 10.42 4.47
N LEU A 21 19.20 9.19 4.92
CA LEU A 21 18.28 8.06 4.72
C LEU A 21 16.89 8.35 5.32
N SER A 22 16.84 8.90 6.54
CA SER A 22 15.59 9.25 7.21
C SER A 22 14.82 10.35 6.47
N VAL A 23 15.54 11.38 6.01
CA VAL A 23 14.96 12.48 5.23
C VAL A 23 14.44 12.00 3.88
N CYS A 24 15.20 11.19 3.14
CA CYS A 24 14.75 10.62 1.88
C CYS A 24 13.51 9.74 2.08
N ASN A 25 13.50 8.88 3.10
CA ASN A 25 12.34 8.03 3.40
C ASN A 25 11.09 8.86 3.71
N LEU A 26 11.24 9.95 4.46
CA LEU A 26 10.13 10.87 4.75
C LEU A 26 9.60 11.53 3.47
N ILE A 27 10.49 12.08 2.63
CA ILE A 27 10.11 12.74 1.38
C ILE A 27 9.41 11.77 0.43
N THR A 28 9.96 10.56 0.26
CA THR A 28 9.35 9.52 -0.58
C THR A 28 7.98 9.13 -0.04
N SER A 29 7.83 8.93 1.28
CA SER A 29 6.54 8.56 1.88
C SER A 29 5.49 9.65 1.69
N LEU A 30 5.87 10.92 1.89
CA LEU A 30 4.98 12.06 1.66
C LEU A 30 4.59 12.20 0.19
N TYR A 31 5.55 12.07 -0.72
CA TYR A 31 5.30 12.10 -2.16
C TYR A 31 4.35 10.99 -2.59
N THR A 32 4.61 9.74 -2.16
CA THR A 32 3.76 8.59 -2.45
C THR A 32 2.36 8.77 -1.88
N ALA A 33 2.22 9.31 -0.66
CA ALA A 33 0.91 9.61 -0.09
C ALA A 33 0.11 10.60 -0.94
N VAL A 34 0.73 11.71 -1.36
CA VAL A 34 0.08 12.70 -2.25
C VAL A 34 -0.38 12.04 -3.56
N VAL A 35 0.49 11.26 -4.21
CA VAL A 35 0.14 10.56 -5.45
C VAL A 35 -1.02 9.58 -5.25
N ILE A 36 -1.01 8.79 -4.18
CA ILE A 36 -2.09 7.84 -3.86
C ILE A 36 -3.40 8.57 -3.61
N PHE A 37 -3.41 9.62 -2.80
CA PHE A 37 -4.63 10.38 -2.52
C PHE A 37 -5.20 11.10 -3.74
N CYS A 38 -4.36 11.58 -4.67
CA CYS A 38 -4.82 12.14 -5.94
C CYS A 38 -5.57 11.10 -6.79
N VAL A 39 -5.04 9.88 -6.91
CA VAL A 39 -5.68 8.81 -7.67
C VAL A 39 -6.94 8.32 -6.98
N LEU A 40 -6.90 8.13 -5.65
CA LEU A 40 -8.09 7.77 -4.85
C LEU A 40 -9.20 8.82 -4.97
N GLY A 41 -8.86 10.12 -4.93
CA GLY A 41 -9.82 11.20 -5.09
C GLY A 41 -10.46 11.22 -6.47
N TYR A 42 -9.67 11.05 -7.54
CA TYR A 42 -10.19 10.93 -8.90
C TYR A 42 -11.13 9.73 -9.05
N MET A 43 -10.70 8.56 -8.58
CA MET A 43 -11.50 7.33 -8.64
C MET A 43 -12.79 7.47 -7.82
N ALA A 44 -12.72 8.06 -6.62
CA ALA A 44 -13.90 8.30 -5.80
C ALA A 44 -14.93 9.21 -6.48
N GLY A 45 -14.50 10.27 -7.18
CA GLY A 45 -15.39 11.13 -7.96
C GLY A 45 -16.05 10.39 -9.13
N GLN A 46 -15.29 9.57 -9.85
CA GLN A 46 -15.81 8.78 -10.97
C GLN A 46 -16.81 7.72 -10.51
N ASN A 47 -16.47 6.96 -9.47
CA ASN A 47 -17.37 5.95 -8.91
C ASN A 47 -18.63 6.58 -8.30
N TYR A 48 -18.54 7.79 -7.74
CA TYR A 48 -19.70 8.54 -7.27
C TYR A 48 -20.63 8.92 -8.43
N ASN A 49 -20.08 9.45 -9.52
CA ASN A 49 -20.86 9.81 -10.71
C ASN A 49 -21.52 8.58 -11.34
N THR A 50 -20.79 7.47 -11.51
CA THR A 50 -21.35 6.22 -12.05
C THR A 50 -22.42 5.62 -11.13
N CYS A 51 -22.28 5.75 -9.80
CA CYS A 51 -23.30 5.34 -8.84
C CYS A 51 -24.60 6.13 -9.05
N ILE A 52 -24.49 7.46 -9.15
CA ILE A 52 -25.65 8.33 -9.42
C ILE A 52 -26.28 8.01 -10.78
N GLU A 53 -25.49 7.85 -11.84
CA GLU A 53 -26.00 7.51 -13.16
C GLU A 53 -26.78 6.17 -13.13
N ARG A 54 -26.29 5.19 -12.38
CA ARG A 54 -27.00 3.93 -12.16
C ARG A 54 -28.29 4.11 -11.36
N ASP A 55 -28.30 4.98 -10.37
CA ASP A 55 -29.49 5.29 -9.57
C ASP A 55 -30.55 6.03 -10.41
N MET A 56 -30.11 7.00 -11.22
CA MET A 56 -30.95 7.74 -12.17
C MET A 56 -31.59 6.82 -13.22
N ALA A 57 -30.93 5.72 -13.60
CA ALA A 57 -31.52 4.74 -14.51
C ALA A 57 -32.79 4.10 -13.95
N ASN A 58 -32.97 4.06 -12.61
CA ASN A 58 -34.20 3.58 -11.99
C ASN A 58 -35.42 4.49 -12.30
N ILE A 59 -35.21 5.74 -12.69
CA ILE A 59 -36.30 6.64 -13.12
C ILE A 59 -37.08 6.04 -14.29
N LEU A 60 -36.38 5.41 -15.25
CA LEU A 60 -36.99 4.77 -16.42
C LEU A 60 -37.90 3.61 -16.01
N ALA A 61 -37.53 2.86 -14.96
CA ALA A 61 -38.29 1.73 -14.47
C ALA A 61 -39.52 2.16 -13.65
N ILE A 62 -39.40 3.25 -12.89
CA ILE A 62 -40.45 3.68 -11.94
C ILE A 62 -41.47 4.64 -12.59
N TYR A 63 -41.04 5.46 -13.55
CA TYR A 63 -41.89 6.44 -14.24
C TYR A 63 -41.92 6.18 -15.76
N PRO A 64 -42.58 5.09 -16.20
CA PRO A 64 -42.67 4.76 -17.61
C PRO A 64 -43.40 5.88 -18.38
N GLY A 65 -42.81 6.33 -19.49
CA GLY A 65 -43.40 7.35 -20.37
C GLY A 65 -42.99 8.80 -20.10
N ARG A 66 -42.18 9.07 -19.07
CA ARG A 66 -41.65 10.43 -18.79
C ARG A 66 -40.36 10.75 -19.56
N PHE A 67 -39.52 9.74 -19.77
CA PHE A 67 -38.29 9.81 -20.55
C PHE A 67 -38.23 8.60 -21.48
N GLY A 68 -37.74 8.80 -22.70
CA GLY A 68 -37.60 7.75 -23.71
C GLY A 68 -36.28 6.99 -23.63
N SER A 69 -35.20 7.65 -23.20
CA SER A 69 -33.88 7.04 -23.03
C SER A 69 -33.10 7.63 -21.87
N PHE A 70 -31.99 6.99 -21.50
CA PHE A 70 -31.10 7.46 -20.44
C PHE A 70 -30.39 8.78 -20.81
N GLU A 71 -30.13 9.00 -22.10
CA GLU A 71 -29.51 10.23 -22.60
C GLU A 71 -30.43 11.45 -22.41
N GLU A 72 -31.74 11.27 -22.54
CA GLU A 72 -32.72 12.35 -22.29
C GLU A 72 -32.73 12.75 -20.82
N ILE A 73 -32.63 11.77 -19.91
CA ILE A 73 -32.47 12.02 -18.47
C ILE A 73 -31.19 12.82 -18.20
N ARG A 74 -30.07 12.43 -18.80
CA ARG A 74 -28.78 13.11 -18.62
C ARG A 74 -28.78 14.54 -19.16
N GLY A 75 -29.57 14.81 -20.20
CA GLY A 75 -29.72 16.15 -20.78
C GLY A 75 -30.61 17.07 -19.96
N ASN A 76 -31.64 16.52 -19.29
CA ASN A 76 -32.62 17.30 -18.53
C ASN A 76 -32.26 17.45 -17.04
N ILE A 77 -31.59 16.45 -16.43
CA ILE A 77 -31.29 16.39 -15.00
C ILE A 77 -29.78 16.24 -14.83
N SER A 78 -29.16 17.22 -14.16
CA SER A 78 -27.73 17.16 -13.84
C SER A 78 -27.46 16.22 -12.66
N ILE A 79 -26.25 15.66 -12.62
CA ILE A 79 -25.79 14.79 -11.52
C ILE A 79 -25.86 15.53 -10.17
N ASP A 80 -25.50 16.82 -10.15
CA ASP A 80 -25.53 17.66 -8.94
C ASP A 80 -26.96 17.91 -8.45
N GLU A 81 -27.90 18.12 -9.38
CA GLU A 81 -29.31 18.29 -9.05
C GLU A 81 -29.91 17.01 -8.48
N TYR A 82 -29.67 15.87 -9.14
CA TYR A 82 -30.11 14.57 -8.64
C TYR A 82 -29.49 14.23 -7.27
N ALA A 83 -28.20 14.53 -7.09
CA ALA A 83 -27.52 14.36 -5.81
C ALA A 83 -28.19 15.18 -4.69
N SER A 84 -28.64 16.41 -5.00
CA SER A 84 -29.36 17.25 -4.04
C SER A 84 -30.72 16.67 -3.64
N TRP A 85 -31.43 16.02 -4.58
CA TRP A 85 -32.69 15.34 -4.32
C TRP A 85 -32.47 14.08 -3.47
N MET A 86 -31.46 13.29 -3.80
CA MET A 86 -31.06 12.11 -3.05
C MET A 86 -30.66 12.46 -1.60
N TYR A 87 -29.97 13.60 -1.38
CA TYR A 87 -29.63 14.07 -0.03
C TYR A 87 -30.85 14.50 0.80
N ARG A 88 -31.96 14.84 0.15
CA ARG A 88 -33.23 15.24 0.78
C ARG A 88 -34.29 14.12 0.73
N ASP A 89 -33.88 12.88 0.50
CA ASP A 89 -34.77 11.71 0.36
C ASP A 89 -35.92 11.92 -0.63
N PHE A 90 -35.66 12.65 -1.72
CA PHE A 90 -36.65 13.00 -2.75
C PHE A 90 -37.91 13.70 -2.22
N GLN A 91 -37.89 14.24 -0.99
CA GLN A 91 -39.01 14.97 -0.40
C GLN A 91 -39.29 16.26 -1.20
N ASN A 92 -40.56 16.52 -1.49
CA ASN A 92 -41.01 17.68 -2.30
C ASN A 92 -40.46 17.72 -3.73
N THR A 93 -40.08 16.58 -4.30
CA THR A 93 -39.70 16.47 -5.72
C THR A 93 -40.82 15.84 -6.54
N GLU A 94 -40.73 15.93 -7.85
CA GLU A 94 -41.65 15.24 -8.77
C GLU A 94 -41.45 13.71 -8.80
N TYR A 95 -40.50 13.18 -8.01
CA TYR A 95 -40.07 11.79 -8.01
C TYR A 95 -40.04 11.15 -6.61
N PRO A 96 -41.10 11.23 -5.79
CA PRO A 96 -41.05 10.78 -4.39
C PRO A 96 -40.84 9.25 -4.23
N LEU A 97 -41.26 8.45 -5.21
CA LEU A 97 -41.11 6.98 -5.18
C LEU A 97 -39.64 6.51 -5.27
N LEU A 98 -38.71 7.37 -5.70
CA LEU A 98 -37.28 7.01 -5.77
C LEU A 98 -36.65 6.82 -4.39
N ALA A 99 -37.21 7.43 -3.34
CA ALA A 99 -36.69 7.32 -1.98
C ALA A 99 -36.63 5.87 -1.46
N ASN A 100 -37.48 4.97 -1.96
CA ASN A 100 -37.52 3.57 -1.53
C ASN A 100 -36.54 2.66 -2.30
N VAL A 101 -35.98 3.14 -3.41
CA VAL A 101 -35.14 2.34 -4.32
C VAL A 101 -33.71 2.89 -4.39
N THR A 102 -33.50 4.14 -3.97
CA THR A 102 -32.21 4.80 -4.05
C THR A 102 -31.14 4.03 -3.29
N SER A 103 -29.97 3.91 -3.92
CA SER A 103 -28.81 3.20 -3.39
C SER A 103 -27.95 4.06 -2.46
N HIS A 104 -28.34 5.31 -2.18
CA HIS A 104 -27.64 6.30 -1.37
C HIS A 104 -26.13 6.33 -1.64
N CYS A 105 -25.73 6.94 -2.75
CA CYS A 105 -24.31 7.06 -3.13
C CYS A 105 -23.56 7.97 -2.14
N ASN A 106 -22.62 7.42 -1.35
CA ASN A 106 -21.86 8.17 -0.35
C ASN A 106 -20.35 8.05 -0.56
N TYR A 107 -19.67 9.20 -0.65
CA TYR A 107 -18.21 9.28 -0.74
C TYR A 107 -17.47 8.52 0.37
N LYS A 108 -17.98 8.56 1.61
CA LYS A 108 -17.34 7.90 2.77
C LYS A 108 -17.26 6.39 2.59
N GLN A 109 -18.30 5.77 2.04
CA GLN A 109 -18.33 4.34 1.80
C GLN A 109 -17.39 3.94 0.65
N ILE A 110 -17.39 4.72 -0.43
CA ILE A 110 -16.51 4.48 -1.59
C ILE A 110 -15.03 4.56 -1.19
N ILE A 111 -14.65 5.58 -0.42
CA ILE A 111 -13.25 5.77 0.01
C ILE A 111 -12.82 4.72 1.03
N SER A 112 -13.65 4.40 2.02
CA SER A 112 -13.29 3.42 3.06
C SER A 112 -13.13 2.00 2.52
N GLN A 113 -13.92 1.61 1.51
CA GLN A 113 -13.79 0.30 0.87
C GLN A 113 -12.55 0.22 -0.04
N ALA A 114 -12.08 1.35 -0.57
CA ALA A 114 -10.95 1.43 -1.49
C ALA A 114 -9.58 1.59 -0.80
N ALA A 115 -9.55 1.93 0.50
CA ALA A 115 -8.36 2.49 1.15
C ALA A 115 -7.39 1.48 1.80
N GLU A 116 -7.70 0.18 1.86
CA GLU A 116 -6.94 -0.74 2.72
C GLU A 116 -6.42 -2.00 2.02
N GLY A 117 -5.16 -2.35 2.32
CA GLY A 117 -4.52 -3.61 1.93
C GLY A 117 -4.07 -3.69 0.47
N THR A 118 -3.89 -4.92 0.00
CA THR A 118 -3.44 -5.24 -1.38
C THR A 118 -4.46 -4.85 -2.45
N GLY A 119 -5.76 -4.79 -2.09
CA GLY A 119 -6.84 -4.39 -2.99
C GLY A 119 -6.70 -2.97 -3.53
N LEU A 120 -6.10 -2.07 -2.75
CA LEU A 120 -5.81 -0.70 -3.19
C LEU A 120 -4.94 -0.71 -4.46
N ALA A 121 -3.82 -1.41 -4.46
CA ALA A 121 -2.91 -1.44 -5.62
C ALA A 121 -3.44 -2.26 -6.80
N PHE A 122 -4.12 -3.38 -6.55
CA PHE A 122 -4.49 -4.34 -7.61
C PHE A 122 -5.93 -4.24 -8.13
N VAL A 123 -6.78 -3.44 -7.48
CA VAL A 123 -8.17 -3.19 -7.93
C VAL A 123 -8.35 -1.71 -8.23
N VAL A 124 -8.15 -0.86 -7.23
CA VAL A 124 -8.46 0.57 -7.34
C VAL A 124 -7.55 1.29 -8.34
N PHE A 125 -6.23 1.05 -8.25
CA PHE A 125 -5.28 1.65 -9.19
C PHE A 125 -5.46 1.12 -10.62
N THR A 126 -5.78 -0.16 -10.80
CA THR A 126 -6.02 -0.72 -12.14
C THR A 126 -7.30 -0.18 -12.77
N GLU A 127 -8.36 0.02 -11.98
CA GLU A 127 -9.58 0.69 -12.45
C GLU A 127 -9.30 2.14 -12.87
N ALA A 128 -8.49 2.87 -12.10
CA ALA A 128 -8.10 4.23 -12.46
C ALA A 128 -7.26 4.27 -13.75
N ILE A 129 -6.32 3.34 -13.94
CA ILE A 129 -5.44 3.28 -15.13
C ILE A 129 -6.23 3.08 -16.43
N ILE A 130 -7.35 2.35 -16.39
CA ILE A 130 -8.21 2.14 -17.58
C ILE A 130 -8.82 3.46 -18.08
N GLN A 131 -8.98 4.46 -17.20
CA GLN A 131 -9.57 5.75 -17.55
C GLN A 131 -8.55 6.74 -18.13
N PHE A 132 -7.25 6.45 -18.05
CA PHE A 132 -6.21 7.30 -18.62
C PHE A 132 -6.08 7.13 -20.13
N PRO A 133 -5.64 8.18 -20.86
CA PRO A 133 -5.31 8.04 -22.26
C PRO A 133 -4.15 7.06 -22.42
N PHE A 134 -4.31 6.08 -23.32
CA PHE A 134 -3.34 5.00 -23.55
C PHE A 134 -3.07 4.12 -22.31
N PRO A 135 -4.07 3.37 -21.80
CA PRO A 135 -3.95 2.52 -20.60
C PRO A 135 -2.75 1.55 -20.54
N PRO A 136 -2.34 0.85 -21.62
CA PRO A 136 -1.30 -0.19 -21.50
C PRO A 136 0.06 0.36 -21.07
N LEU A 137 0.42 1.59 -21.43
CA LEU A 137 1.69 2.19 -21.03
C LEU A 137 1.72 2.51 -19.54
N TRP A 138 0.64 3.08 -19.01
CA TRP A 138 0.53 3.40 -17.58
C TRP A 138 0.52 2.14 -16.72
N ALA A 139 -0.14 1.07 -17.18
CA ALA A 139 -0.13 -0.22 -16.50
C ALA A 139 1.29 -0.79 -16.37
N VAL A 140 2.07 -0.81 -17.47
CA VAL A 140 3.45 -1.32 -17.45
C VAL A 140 4.33 -0.51 -16.50
N MET A 141 4.26 0.82 -16.53
CA MET A 141 5.06 1.66 -15.62
C MET A 141 4.68 1.44 -14.14
N PHE A 142 3.38 1.32 -13.85
CA PHE A 142 2.87 1.09 -12.49
C PHE A 142 3.31 -0.28 -11.94
N PHE A 143 3.13 -1.35 -12.70
CA PHE A 143 3.54 -2.69 -12.25
C PHE A 143 5.06 -2.85 -12.20
N LEU A 144 5.81 -2.23 -13.12
CA LEU A 144 7.26 -2.20 -13.06
C LEU A 144 7.75 -1.48 -11.79
N MET A 145 7.12 -0.37 -11.42
CA MET A 145 7.41 0.35 -10.18
C MET A 145 7.18 -0.56 -8.96
N LEU A 146 6.01 -1.21 -8.86
CA LEU A 146 5.71 -2.14 -7.75
C LEU A 146 6.72 -3.30 -7.69
N LEU A 147 7.11 -3.83 -8.84
CA LEU A 147 8.11 -4.88 -8.94
C LEU A 147 9.49 -4.42 -8.44
N MET A 148 9.94 -3.22 -8.83
CA MET A 148 11.22 -2.68 -8.37
C MET A 148 11.23 -2.36 -6.87
N LEU A 149 10.11 -1.85 -6.34
CA LEU A 149 9.93 -1.64 -4.89
C LEU A 149 10.00 -2.96 -4.12
N GLY A 150 9.32 -4.00 -4.61
CA GLY A 150 9.36 -5.33 -4.01
C GLY A 150 10.78 -5.94 -4.04
N LEU A 151 11.44 -5.92 -5.21
CA LEU A 151 12.78 -6.47 -5.37
C LEU A 151 13.81 -5.78 -4.48
N GLY A 152 13.78 -4.46 -4.36
CA GLY A 152 14.71 -3.69 -3.52
C GLY A 152 14.65 -4.13 -2.05
N THR A 153 13.45 -4.27 -1.50
CA THR A 153 13.25 -4.74 -0.12
C THR A 153 13.69 -6.20 0.06
N MET A 154 13.41 -7.06 -0.93
CA MET A 154 13.78 -8.48 -0.86
C MET A 154 15.29 -8.70 -0.88
N PHE A 155 16.06 -7.91 -1.65
CA PHE A 155 17.52 -7.98 -1.60
C PHE A 155 18.07 -7.62 -0.21
N GLY A 156 17.47 -6.62 0.45
CA GLY A 156 17.90 -6.20 1.78
C GLY A 156 17.61 -7.23 2.88
N THR A 157 16.43 -7.85 2.84
CA THR A 157 16.05 -8.89 3.79
C THR A 157 16.88 -10.16 3.61
N LEU A 158 17.08 -10.59 2.37
CA LEU A 158 17.87 -11.77 2.02
C LEU A 158 19.34 -11.61 2.43
N GLU A 159 19.96 -10.46 2.16
CA GLU A 159 21.35 -10.20 2.56
C GLU A 159 21.52 -10.19 4.09
N GLY A 160 20.51 -9.69 4.82
CA GLY A 160 20.49 -9.73 6.29
C GLY A 160 20.50 -11.15 6.85
N VAL A 161 19.69 -12.05 6.28
CA VAL A 161 19.63 -13.47 6.68
C VAL A 161 20.92 -14.20 6.30
N ILE A 162 21.41 -14.00 5.08
CA ILE A 162 22.64 -14.65 4.59
C ILE A 162 23.85 -14.27 5.45
N THR A 163 24.02 -12.97 5.74
CA THR A 163 25.14 -12.48 6.54
C THR A 163 25.09 -13.08 7.94
N SER A 164 23.92 -13.07 8.58
CA SER A 164 23.74 -13.62 9.94
C SER A 164 24.03 -15.12 10.01
N LEU A 165 23.58 -15.90 9.02
CA LEU A 165 23.85 -17.34 8.96
C LEU A 165 25.31 -17.66 8.68
N ASN A 166 25.96 -16.89 7.80
CA ASN A 166 27.37 -17.05 7.47
C ASN A 166 28.28 -16.70 8.65
N ASP A 167 27.94 -15.66 9.42
CA ASP A 167 28.71 -15.21 10.59
C ASP A 167 28.57 -16.16 11.79
N SER A 168 27.41 -16.81 11.93
CA SER A 168 27.15 -17.76 13.01
C SER A 168 27.98 -19.06 12.91
N LYS A 169 28.67 -19.31 11.79
CA LYS A 169 29.45 -20.54 11.51
C LYS A 169 28.70 -21.88 11.68
N ILE A 170 27.37 -21.87 11.81
CA ILE A 170 26.56 -23.10 11.95
C ILE A 170 26.64 -23.94 10.66
N ILE A 171 26.81 -23.29 9.50
CA ILE A 171 26.81 -23.92 8.19
C ILE A 171 28.06 -23.48 7.42
N ASN A 172 28.96 -24.42 7.12
CA ASN A 172 30.24 -24.13 6.46
C ASN A 172 30.14 -24.28 4.92
N LEU A 173 29.26 -23.49 4.30
CA LEU A 173 29.02 -23.51 2.85
C LEU A 173 29.57 -22.25 2.17
N LYS A 174 29.87 -22.35 0.87
CA LYS A 174 30.18 -21.17 0.05
C LYS A 174 28.95 -20.28 -0.06
N LYS A 175 29.11 -18.96 0.07
CA LYS A 175 28.03 -17.96 -0.04
C LYS A 175 27.00 -18.23 -1.16
N PRO A 176 27.37 -18.47 -2.44
CA PRO A 176 26.37 -18.70 -3.50
C PRO A 176 25.52 -19.97 -3.29
N ALA A 177 26.09 -21.01 -2.68
CA ALA A 177 25.34 -22.23 -2.37
C ALA A 177 24.35 -22.01 -1.23
N LEU A 178 24.75 -21.25 -0.20
CA LEU A 178 23.86 -20.88 0.91
C LEU A 178 22.67 -20.04 0.41
N THR A 179 22.91 -19.07 -0.47
CA THR A 179 21.85 -18.27 -1.09
C THR A 179 20.87 -19.13 -1.88
N ALA A 180 21.37 -20.05 -2.72
CA ALA A 180 20.51 -20.92 -3.52
C ALA A 180 19.61 -21.82 -2.64
N ILE A 181 20.17 -22.38 -1.55
CA ILE A 181 19.41 -23.22 -0.61
C ILE A 181 18.32 -22.39 0.08
N LEU A 182 18.66 -21.19 0.58
CA LEU A 182 17.69 -20.31 1.24
C LEU A 182 16.55 -19.91 0.30
N CYS A 183 16.87 -19.54 -0.94
CA CYS A 183 15.86 -19.23 -1.96
C CYS A 183 14.96 -20.44 -2.28
N ALA A 184 15.54 -21.65 -2.38
CA ALA A 184 14.78 -22.86 -2.63
C ALA A 184 13.82 -23.18 -1.48
N VAL A 185 14.29 -23.09 -0.23
CA VAL A 185 13.45 -23.28 0.97
C VAL A 185 12.34 -22.23 1.03
N ALA A 186 12.66 -20.95 0.79
CA ALA A 186 11.68 -19.88 0.76
C ALA A 186 10.64 -20.07 -0.35
N CYS A 187 11.04 -20.59 -1.51
CA CYS A 187 10.13 -20.91 -2.61
C CYS A 187 9.16 -22.05 -2.23
N VAL A 188 9.65 -23.11 -1.60
CA VAL A 188 8.81 -24.22 -1.14
C VAL A 188 7.79 -23.77 -0.09
N ILE A 189 8.21 -22.95 0.88
CA ILE A 189 7.29 -22.38 1.89
C ILE A 189 6.31 -21.40 1.21
N GLY A 190 6.78 -20.61 0.25
CA GLY A 190 5.99 -19.62 -0.46
C GLY A 190 4.83 -20.22 -1.27
N LEU A 191 4.93 -21.48 -1.70
CA LEU A 191 3.84 -22.18 -2.39
C LEU A 191 2.55 -22.28 -1.56
N VAL A 192 2.65 -22.24 -0.22
CA VAL A 192 1.48 -22.21 0.67
C VAL A 192 0.62 -20.96 0.38
N PHE A 193 1.25 -19.83 0.07
CA PHE A 193 0.56 -18.58 -0.25
C PHE A 193 -0.07 -18.56 -1.66
N SER A 194 0.26 -19.53 -2.51
CA SER A 194 -0.33 -19.68 -3.85
C SER A 194 -1.58 -20.57 -3.87
N THR A 195 -2.00 -21.12 -2.73
CA THR A 195 -3.23 -21.91 -2.62
C THR A 195 -4.49 -21.02 -2.73
N HIS A 196 -5.67 -21.61 -2.95
CA HIS A 196 -6.93 -20.85 -3.00
C HIS A 196 -7.21 -20.01 -1.75
N ALA A 197 -6.73 -20.45 -0.58
CA ALA A 197 -6.81 -19.72 0.68
C ALA A 197 -5.60 -18.79 0.92
N GLY A 198 -4.74 -18.58 -0.08
CA GLY A 198 -3.46 -17.89 0.04
C GLY A 198 -3.56 -16.46 0.56
N GLN A 199 -4.55 -15.69 0.11
CA GLN A 199 -4.79 -14.33 0.60
C GLN A 199 -5.08 -14.28 2.11
N TYR A 200 -5.81 -15.28 2.65
CA TYR A 200 -6.06 -15.36 4.08
C TYR A 200 -4.78 -15.64 4.87
N TRP A 201 -3.93 -16.53 4.36
CA TRP A 201 -2.62 -16.78 4.97
C TRP A 201 -1.74 -15.53 4.97
N VAL A 202 -1.67 -14.82 3.84
CA VAL A 202 -0.90 -13.57 3.73
C VAL A 202 -1.40 -12.53 4.74
N MET A 203 -2.71 -12.33 4.82
CA MET A 203 -3.32 -11.38 5.76
C MET A 203 -3.04 -11.75 7.22
N LEU A 204 -3.12 -13.04 7.57
CA LEU A 204 -2.81 -13.53 8.92
C LEU A 204 -1.34 -13.26 9.29
N PHE A 205 -0.41 -13.66 8.42
CA PHE A 205 1.03 -13.49 8.69
C PHE A 205 1.43 -12.02 8.72
N ASP A 206 0.91 -11.18 7.82
CA ASP A 206 1.23 -9.75 7.80
C ASP A 206 0.80 -9.06 9.10
N HIS A 207 -0.42 -9.36 9.58
CA HIS A 207 -0.93 -8.78 10.81
C HIS A 207 -0.12 -9.19 12.05
N PHE A 208 0.17 -10.48 12.21
CA PHE A 208 0.83 -11.00 13.42
C PHE A 208 2.37 -10.90 13.39
N ALA A 209 3.00 -11.27 12.27
CA ALA A 209 4.46 -11.32 12.17
C ALA A 209 5.07 -9.93 11.98
N GLY A 210 4.39 -9.01 11.28
CA GLY A 210 4.90 -7.67 11.04
C GLY A 210 4.84 -6.80 12.29
N SER A 211 3.66 -6.61 12.86
CA SER A 211 3.44 -5.59 13.90
C SER A 211 4.07 -5.95 15.25
N TYR A 212 3.69 -7.10 15.83
CA TYR A 212 4.08 -7.48 17.18
C TYR A 212 5.55 -7.91 17.26
N ALA A 213 6.03 -8.72 16.31
CA ALA A 213 7.39 -9.24 16.38
C ALA A 213 8.45 -8.16 16.18
N LEU A 214 8.29 -7.27 15.20
CA LEU A 214 9.24 -6.16 14.96
C LEU A 214 9.29 -5.20 16.14
N MET A 215 8.14 -4.88 16.75
CA MET A 215 8.10 -3.99 17.92
C MET A 215 8.82 -4.61 19.12
N CYS A 216 8.62 -5.90 19.39
CA CYS A 216 9.33 -6.61 20.45
C CYS A 216 10.85 -6.64 20.22
N VAL A 217 11.30 -7.01 19.02
CA VAL A 217 12.74 -7.07 18.69
C VAL A 217 13.39 -5.69 18.83
N ALA A 218 12.77 -4.64 18.27
CA ALA A 218 13.29 -3.27 18.37
C ALA A 218 13.41 -2.79 19.83
N PHE A 219 12.42 -3.11 20.67
CA PHE A 219 12.44 -2.76 22.10
C PHE A 219 13.61 -3.43 22.84
N PHE A 220 13.83 -4.73 22.63
CA PHE A 220 14.94 -5.45 23.26
C PHE A 220 16.30 -5.01 22.71
N GLU A 221 16.42 -4.69 21.42
CA GLU A 221 17.67 -4.15 20.85
C GLU A 221 18.06 -2.83 21.53
N VAL A 222 17.13 -1.90 21.71
CA VAL A 222 17.39 -0.60 22.37
C VAL A 222 17.81 -0.81 23.83
N ILE A 223 17.12 -1.68 24.57
CA ILE A 223 17.46 -1.98 25.96
C ILE A 223 18.84 -2.63 26.06
N ALA A 224 19.14 -3.62 25.22
CA ALA A 224 20.43 -4.30 25.21
C ALA A 224 21.58 -3.31 24.94
N VAL A 225 21.40 -2.38 23.99
CA VAL A 225 22.43 -1.38 23.66
C VAL A 225 22.62 -0.35 24.79
N ILE A 226 21.56 0.16 25.39
CA ILE A 226 21.66 1.22 26.40
C ILE A 226 22.12 0.66 27.75
N TYR A 227 21.51 -0.43 28.22
CA TYR A 227 21.69 -0.95 29.58
C TYR A 227 22.76 -2.05 29.68
N VAL A 228 22.81 -3.00 28.73
CA VAL A 228 23.78 -4.12 28.80
C VAL A 228 25.15 -3.71 28.25
N TYR A 229 25.20 -3.09 27.07
CA TYR A 229 26.46 -2.61 26.49
C TYR A 229 26.96 -1.33 27.17
N GLY A 230 26.04 -0.45 27.54
CA GLY A 230 26.30 0.80 28.26
C GLY A 230 26.53 2.00 27.35
N TRP A 231 25.71 3.03 27.50
CA TRP A 231 25.75 4.25 26.66
C TRP A 231 27.11 4.95 26.65
N LYS A 232 27.84 4.95 27.78
CA LYS A 232 29.17 5.58 27.87
C LYS A 232 30.19 4.92 26.92
N LYS A 233 30.19 3.59 26.84
CA LYS A 233 31.07 2.85 25.91
C LYS A 233 30.69 3.12 24.45
N LEU A 234 29.39 3.27 24.16
CA LEU A 234 28.91 3.55 22.81
C LEU A 234 29.33 4.96 22.35
N VAL A 235 29.17 5.97 23.21
CA VAL A 235 29.58 7.35 22.89
C VAL A 235 31.09 7.44 22.64
N VAL A 236 31.90 6.78 23.48
CA VAL A 236 33.35 6.71 23.28
C VAL A 236 33.70 6.01 21.97
N PHE A 237 33.11 4.84 21.68
CA PHE A 237 33.31 4.12 20.42
C PHE A 237 32.94 4.98 19.19
N GLY A 238 31.83 5.71 19.26
CA GLY A 238 31.39 6.61 18.19
C GLY A 238 32.32 7.82 18.00
N LEU A 239 32.87 8.39 19.07
CA LEU A 239 33.84 9.49 19.01
C LEU A 239 35.19 9.04 18.48
N THR A 240 35.70 7.88 18.91
CA THR A 240 36.99 7.34 18.45
C THR A 240 36.97 7.03 16.94
N ARG A 241 35.85 6.58 16.38
CA ARG A 241 35.73 6.32 14.93
C ARG A 241 35.58 7.58 14.05
N LEU A 242 35.12 8.70 14.62
CA LEU A 242 34.89 9.94 13.86
C LEU A 242 36.10 10.88 13.85
N TYR A 243 36.99 10.79 14.86
CA TYR A 243 38.10 11.73 15.05
C TYR A 243 39.51 11.15 14.82
N LEU A 244 39.66 9.83 14.67
CA LEU A 244 40.93 9.16 14.36
C LEU A 244 40.93 8.63 12.93
#